data_AF-A0A376G4H2-F1
#
_entry.id   AF-A0A376G4H2-F1
#
_cell.length_a   1.000
_cell.length_b   1.000
_cell.length_c   1.000
_cell.angle_alpha   90.00
_cell.angle_beta   90.00
_cell.angle_gamma   90.00
#
_symmetry.space_group_name_H-M   'P 1'
#
loop_
_entity.id
_entity.type
_entity.pdbx_description
1 polymer ?
#
loop_
_entity_poly.entity_id
_entity_poly.type
_entity_poly.pdbx_seq_one_letter_code
_entity_poly.pdbx_strand_id
1 'polypeptide(L)'
;MITEKFKERINYLKNNHLIVEALYEILDELKLKHSAFTGFTFREEIDPKGFLLTAEGEEKTGITIRVPRNILDFDLVLLSNVLMHEMVHVFQRSGENQIELREEREWQAYTEMIFHKRFPNVPPLTDFYIKQFGEKALTYYNRMPDDLKTKYADEKTDLEKILQTIYDKENKPKEEPKLENNTETISWQDFEKVDMRIGTIISANDFPKARNPAYQLEIDFGPLGIKKSSAQITSLYSKEELIGKQIMAVVNFPKKQIATFMSECLVMGVYGNNKDVILLNPERKVENGSKIG
;
A
#
# COMPACT_ATOMS: atom_id res chain seq x y z
N MET A 1 17.22 8.46 2.10
CA MET A 1 15.76 8.70 2.14
C MET A 1 15.29 8.83 0.70
N ILE A 2 14.23 8.10 0.32
CA ILE A 2 13.75 8.10 -1.06
C ILE A 2 13.28 9.51 -1.45
N THR A 3 13.91 10.11 -2.45
CA THR A 3 13.60 11.47 -2.90
C THR A 3 12.33 11.50 -3.75
N GLU A 4 11.63 12.63 -3.80
CA GLU A 4 10.46 12.81 -4.68
C GLU A 4 10.83 12.59 -6.16
N LYS A 5 12.00 13.07 -6.57
CA LYS A 5 12.54 12.82 -7.92
C LYS A 5 12.68 11.33 -8.23
N PHE A 6 13.09 10.52 -7.26
CA PHE A 6 13.17 9.07 -7.42
C PHE A 6 11.78 8.44 -7.52
N LYS A 7 10.80 8.88 -6.73
CA LYS A 7 9.41 8.41 -6.84
C LYS A 7 8.82 8.72 -8.22
N GLU A 8 9.04 9.93 -8.74
CA GLU A 8 8.62 10.32 -10.08
C GLU A 8 9.25 9.42 -11.15
N ARG A 9 10.54 9.09 -11.01
CA ARG A 9 11.25 8.18 -11.90
C ARG A 9 10.64 6.77 -11.90
N ILE A 10 10.38 6.20 -10.72
CA ILE A 10 9.74 4.87 -10.62
C ILE A 10 8.32 4.90 -11.19
N ASN A 11 7.55 5.96 -10.94
CA ASN A 11 6.22 6.14 -11.53
C ASN A 11 6.27 6.26 -13.05
N TYR A 12 7.27 6.95 -13.61
CA TYR A 12 7.50 7.00 -15.04
C TYR A 12 7.75 5.61 -15.63
N LEU A 13 8.65 4.82 -15.03
CA LEU A 13 8.96 3.47 -15.52
C LEU A 13 7.73 2.55 -15.44
N LYS A 14 6.99 2.63 -14.33
CA LYS A 14 5.72 1.93 -14.14
C LYS A 14 4.73 2.24 -15.27
N ASN A 15 4.49 3.53 -15.56
CA ASN A 15 3.54 3.96 -16.59
C ASN A 15 3.95 3.55 -18.01
N ASN A 16 5.24 3.28 -18.23
CA ASN A 16 5.78 2.77 -19.49
C ASN A 16 5.94 1.24 -19.49
N HIS A 17 5.42 0.53 -18.50
CA HIS A 17 5.51 -0.94 -18.35
C HIS A 17 6.96 -1.49 -18.26
N LEU A 18 7.91 -0.65 -17.83
CA LEU A 18 9.33 -0.99 -17.64
C LEU A 18 9.60 -1.49 -16.22
N ILE A 19 8.99 -2.62 -15.87
CA ILE A 19 8.99 -3.13 -14.49
C ILE A 19 10.39 -3.55 -14.05
N VAL A 20 11.12 -4.30 -14.89
CA VAL A 20 12.44 -4.85 -14.53
C VAL A 20 13.44 -3.72 -14.32
N GLU A 21 13.42 -2.70 -15.19
CA GLU A 21 14.23 -1.51 -15.10
C GLU A 21 13.96 -0.75 -13.79
N ALA A 22 12.69 -0.57 -13.43
CA ALA A 22 12.32 0.06 -12.17
C ALA A 22 12.87 -0.70 -10.95
N LEU A 23 12.80 -2.04 -10.97
CA LEU A 23 13.33 -2.86 -9.89
C LEU A 23 14.85 -2.74 -9.79
N TYR A 24 15.58 -2.73 -10.92
CA TYR A 24 17.02 -2.50 -10.90
C TYR A 24 17.40 -1.09 -10.41
N GLU A 25 16.63 -0.05 -10.77
CA GLU A 25 16.87 1.29 -10.24
C GLU A 25 16.63 1.36 -8.73
N ILE A 26 15.63 0.64 -8.21
CA ILE A 26 15.42 0.51 -6.75
C ILE A 26 16.60 -0.20 -6.10
N LEU A 27 17.08 -1.32 -6.65
CA LEU A 27 18.24 -2.02 -6.11
C LEU A 27 19.50 -1.14 -6.12
N ASP A 28 19.73 -0.37 -7.18
CA ASP A 28 20.89 0.53 -7.29
C ASP A 28 20.84 1.67 -6.28
N GLU A 29 19.70 2.36 -6.18
CA GLU A 29 19.47 3.45 -5.23
C GLU A 29 19.68 3.00 -3.78
N LEU A 30 19.19 1.79 -3.45
CA LEU A 30 19.32 1.20 -2.11
C LEU A 30 20.67 0.52 -1.87
N LYS A 31 21.54 0.46 -2.89
CA LYS A 31 22.84 -0.24 -2.87
C LYS A 31 22.72 -1.74 -2.55
N LEU A 32 21.65 -2.37 -3.01
CA LEU A 32 21.36 -3.79 -2.87
C LEU A 32 21.97 -4.56 -4.05
N LYS A 33 23.24 -4.94 -3.95
CA LYS A 33 23.96 -5.66 -5.01
C LYS A 33 24.61 -6.93 -4.49
N HIS A 34 24.50 -8.01 -5.26
CA HIS A 34 25.19 -9.26 -4.99
C HIS A 34 25.53 -9.98 -6.29
N SER A 35 26.70 -10.60 -6.39
CA SER A 35 27.15 -11.28 -7.62
C SER A 35 26.32 -12.52 -7.96
N ALA A 36 25.78 -13.20 -6.94
CA ALA A 36 24.89 -14.35 -7.14
C ALA A 36 23.47 -13.96 -7.59
N PHE A 37 23.09 -12.68 -7.52
CA PHE A 37 21.80 -12.23 -8.04
C PHE A 37 21.88 -12.06 -9.56
N THR A 38 21.06 -12.81 -10.30
CA THR A 38 21.10 -12.83 -11.78
C THR A 38 19.90 -12.18 -12.45
N GLY A 39 18.88 -11.79 -11.68
CA GLY A 39 17.80 -10.94 -12.18
C GLY A 39 16.41 -11.31 -11.66
N PHE A 40 15.40 -10.77 -12.33
CA PHE A 40 14.00 -10.95 -11.95
C PHE A 40 13.27 -11.89 -12.91
N THR A 41 12.38 -12.72 -12.36
CA THR A 41 11.42 -13.52 -13.12
C THR A 41 10.00 -13.12 -12.72
N PHE A 42 9.02 -13.35 -13.60
CA PHE A 42 7.64 -12.96 -13.33
C PHE A 42 6.78 -14.13 -12.81
N ARG A 43 5.78 -13.77 -12.02
CA ARG A 43 4.63 -14.61 -11.70
C ARG A 43 3.32 -13.83 -11.88
N GLU A 44 2.20 -14.53 -11.70
CA GLU A 44 0.88 -13.92 -11.76
C GLU A 44 0.72 -12.78 -10.74
N GLU A 45 -0.17 -11.85 -11.09
CA GLU A 45 -0.51 -10.73 -10.22
C GLU A 45 -1.08 -11.24 -8.88
N ILE A 46 -0.76 -10.53 -7.81
CA ILE A 46 -1.22 -10.85 -6.47
C ILE A 46 -2.22 -9.82 -5.99
N ASP A 47 -3.21 -10.26 -5.19
CA ASP A 47 -4.04 -9.32 -4.42
C ASP A 47 -3.11 -8.48 -3.54
N PRO A 48 -3.33 -7.17 -3.41
CA PRO A 48 -2.47 -6.37 -2.56
C PRO A 48 -2.53 -6.70 -1.05
N LYS A 49 -3.36 -7.67 -0.62
CA LYS A 49 -3.31 -8.29 0.72
C LYS A 49 -2.27 -9.42 0.84
N GLY A 50 -1.74 -9.94 -0.27
CA GLY A 50 -0.86 -11.10 -0.32
C GLY A 50 0.54 -10.76 -0.83
N PHE A 51 1.31 -9.95 -0.09
CA PHE A 51 2.68 -9.64 -0.47
C PHE A 51 3.64 -10.75 -0.01
N LEU A 52 4.05 -11.62 -0.93
CA LEU A 52 5.07 -12.66 -0.69
C LEU A 52 6.00 -12.71 -1.90
N LEU A 53 7.20 -12.13 -1.90
CA LEU A 53 8.17 -12.43 -2.96
C LEU A 53 8.83 -13.80 -2.69
N THR A 54 9.48 -14.37 -3.71
CA THR A 54 10.21 -15.64 -3.54
C THR A 54 11.48 -15.65 -4.39
N ALA A 55 12.64 -15.86 -3.76
CA ALA A 55 13.90 -16.12 -4.44
C ALA A 55 14.04 -17.61 -4.86
N GLU A 56 14.31 -17.84 -6.14
CA GLU A 56 14.46 -19.16 -6.78
C GLU A 56 15.85 -19.30 -7.45
N GLY A 57 16.43 -20.51 -7.45
CA GLY A 57 17.75 -20.79 -8.05
C GLY A 57 18.83 -21.19 -7.04
N GLU A 58 20.05 -21.49 -7.49
CA GLU A 58 21.21 -21.88 -6.68
C GLU A 58 22.43 -21.01 -7.02
N GLU A 59 23.39 -20.86 -6.10
CA GLU A 59 24.56 -19.99 -6.31
C GLU A 59 25.32 -20.29 -7.62
N LYS A 60 25.48 -21.57 -7.98
CA LYS A 60 26.21 -21.99 -9.19
C LYS A 60 25.51 -21.61 -10.50
N THR A 61 24.18 -21.46 -10.48
CA THR A 61 23.35 -21.15 -11.66
C THR A 61 22.80 -19.72 -11.63
N GLY A 62 22.99 -19.01 -10.52
CA GLY A 62 22.42 -17.70 -10.26
C GLY A 62 21.07 -17.78 -9.55
N ILE A 63 20.83 -16.81 -8.66
CA ILE A 63 19.58 -16.68 -7.92
C ILE A 63 18.76 -15.56 -8.57
N THR A 64 17.52 -15.89 -8.93
CA THR A 64 16.55 -14.93 -9.45
C THR A 64 15.48 -14.63 -8.41
N ILE A 65 14.95 -13.40 -8.42
CA ILE A 65 13.84 -13.02 -7.56
C ILE A 65 12.56 -13.04 -8.39
N ARG A 66 11.59 -13.84 -7.96
CA ARG A 66 10.31 -13.95 -8.65
C ARG A 66 9.33 -12.90 -8.14
N VAL A 67 8.92 -12.00 -9.02
CA VAL A 67 8.06 -10.85 -8.72
C VAL A 67 6.72 -10.93 -9.44
N PRO A 68 5.62 -10.48 -8.81
CA PRO A 68 4.33 -10.38 -9.48
C PRO A 68 4.34 -9.26 -10.52
N ARG A 69 3.52 -9.39 -11.58
CA ARG A 69 3.46 -8.36 -12.65
C ARG A 69 2.99 -6.99 -12.14
N ASN A 70 2.21 -6.95 -11.06
CA ASN A 70 1.73 -5.73 -10.44
C ASN A 70 2.63 -5.23 -9.28
N ILE A 71 3.90 -5.63 -9.23
CA ILE A 71 4.81 -5.28 -8.11
C ILE A 71 4.99 -3.77 -7.89
N LEU A 72 4.85 -2.95 -8.95
CA LEU A 72 4.94 -1.49 -8.86
C LEU A 72 3.62 -0.81 -8.44
N ASP A 73 2.55 -1.58 -8.19
CA ASP A 73 1.30 -1.05 -7.61
C ASP A 73 1.36 -0.89 -6.09
N PHE A 74 2.40 -1.44 -5.47
CA PHE A 74 2.62 -1.36 -4.04
C PHE A 74 3.35 -0.09 -3.65
N ASP A 75 3.19 0.28 -2.38
CA ASP A 75 3.93 1.38 -1.78
C ASP A 75 5.45 1.14 -1.91
N LEU A 76 6.19 2.20 -2.27
CA LEU A 76 7.61 2.09 -2.58
C LEU A 76 8.47 1.75 -1.35
N VAL A 77 8.06 2.17 -0.14
CA VAL A 77 8.75 1.81 1.10
C VAL A 77 8.58 0.33 1.39
N LEU A 78 7.35 -0.20 1.25
CA LEU A 78 7.10 -1.63 1.35
C LEU A 78 7.90 -2.42 0.31
N LEU A 79 7.82 -2.03 -0.97
CA LEU A 79 8.54 -2.69 -2.06
C LEU A 79 10.05 -2.74 -1.81
N SER A 80 10.64 -1.61 -1.38
CA SER A 80 12.06 -1.53 -1.04
C SER A 80 12.47 -2.54 0.02
N ASN A 81 11.66 -2.68 1.08
CA ASN A 81 11.92 -3.59 2.18
C ASN A 81 11.80 -5.06 1.76
N VAL A 82 10.83 -5.41 0.91
CA VAL A 82 10.71 -6.81 0.50
C VAL A 82 11.74 -7.18 -0.58
N LEU A 83 12.14 -6.24 -1.45
CA LEU A 83 13.30 -6.48 -2.32
C LEU A 83 14.57 -6.70 -1.50
N MET A 84 14.78 -5.91 -0.46
CA MET A 84 15.88 -6.15 0.49
C MET A 84 15.75 -7.52 1.16
N HIS A 85 14.55 -7.96 1.55
CA HIS A 85 14.32 -9.26 2.17
C HIS A 85 14.76 -10.40 1.27
N GLU A 86 14.38 -10.36 -0.01
CA GLU A 86 14.83 -11.35 -0.99
C GLU A 86 16.33 -11.26 -1.24
N MET A 87 16.91 -10.05 -1.27
CA MET A 87 18.36 -9.89 -1.38
C MET A 87 19.09 -10.48 -0.18
N VAL A 88 18.57 -10.37 1.05
CA VAL A 88 19.12 -11.07 2.22
C VAL A 88 19.19 -12.57 1.97
N HIS A 89 18.16 -13.17 1.39
CA HIS A 89 18.19 -14.59 1.01
C HIS A 89 19.23 -14.91 -0.06
N VAL A 90 19.46 -14.03 -1.04
CA VAL A 90 20.56 -14.19 -1.99
C VAL A 90 21.89 -14.26 -1.24
N PHE A 91 22.15 -13.34 -0.31
CA PHE A 91 23.38 -13.34 0.49
C PHE A 91 23.51 -14.56 1.40
N GLN A 92 22.43 -15.06 1.99
CA GLN A 92 22.44 -16.23 2.87
C GLN A 92 22.63 -17.56 2.14
N ARG A 93 22.38 -17.59 0.83
CA ARG A 93 22.46 -18.77 -0.03
C ARG A 93 23.68 -18.74 -0.95
N SER A 94 24.62 -17.83 -0.70
CA SER A 94 25.84 -17.68 -1.48
C SER A 94 27.06 -17.41 -0.60
N GLY A 95 28.25 -17.75 -1.09
CA GLY A 95 29.52 -17.61 -0.39
C GLY A 95 29.78 -18.71 0.65
N GLU A 96 30.76 -18.48 1.52
CA GLU A 96 31.24 -19.49 2.48
C GLU A 96 30.38 -19.61 3.75
N ASN A 97 29.52 -18.62 4.03
CA ASN A 97 28.69 -18.56 5.24
C ASN A 97 27.21 -18.79 4.93
N GLN A 98 26.92 -19.80 4.12
CA GLN A 98 25.54 -20.15 3.80
C GLN A 98 24.79 -20.60 5.06
N ILE A 99 23.53 -20.18 5.16
CA ILE A 99 22.64 -20.57 6.26
C ILE A 99 21.67 -21.59 5.70
N GLU A 100 21.79 -22.84 6.17
CA GLU A 100 20.97 -23.96 5.69
C GLU A 100 19.56 -23.96 6.29
N LEU A 101 19.45 -23.64 7.58
CA LEU A 101 18.18 -23.69 8.29
C LEU A 101 17.25 -22.56 7.81
N ARG A 102 16.07 -22.93 7.34
CA ARG A 102 15.08 -21.97 6.83
C ARG A 102 14.65 -20.97 7.89
N GLU A 103 14.40 -21.46 9.10
CA GLU A 103 13.94 -20.64 10.23
C GLU A 103 14.95 -19.52 10.53
N GLU A 104 16.26 -19.84 10.53
CA GLU A 104 17.32 -18.85 10.75
C GLU A 104 17.38 -17.83 9.61
N ARG A 105 17.28 -18.28 8.35
CA ARG A 105 17.26 -17.37 7.19
C ARG A 105 16.12 -16.36 7.26
N GLU A 106 14.92 -16.85 7.51
CA GLU A 106 13.70 -16.03 7.56
C GLU A 106 13.73 -15.07 8.74
N TRP A 107 14.18 -15.51 9.92
CA TRP A 107 14.40 -14.63 11.06
C TRP A 107 15.28 -13.44 10.70
N GLN A 108 16.49 -13.71 10.20
CA GLN A 108 17.42 -12.66 9.81
C GLN A 108 16.85 -11.74 8.74
N ALA A 109 16.13 -12.29 7.76
CA ALA A 109 15.55 -11.49 6.68
C ALA A 109 14.41 -10.58 7.18
N TYR A 110 13.55 -11.04 8.09
CA TYR A 110 12.51 -10.20 8.69
C TYR A 110 13.07 -9.21 9.71
N THR A 111 14.04 -9.59 10.55
CA THR A 111 14.65 -8.65 11.50
C THR A 111 15.45 -7.57 10.78
N GLU A 112 16.09 -7.89 9.64
CA GLU A 112 16.75 -6.88 8.80
C GLU A 112 15.75 -5.85 8.24
N MET A 113 14.49 -6.22 7.93
CA MET A 113 13.45 -5.25 7.53
C MET A 113 13.07 -4.27 8.65
N ILE A 114 13.32 -4.62 9.90
CA ILE A 114 12.96 -3.82 11.08
C ILE A 114 14.14 -2.98 11.56
N PHE A 115 15.33 -3.56 11.60
CA PHE A 115 16.52 -2.91 12.17
C PHE A 115 17.45 -2.29 11.12
N HIS A 116 17.38 -2.71 9.85
CA HIS A 116 18.24 -2.24 8.75
C HIS A 116 19.73 -2.18 9.11
N LYS A 117 20.23 -3.17 9.87
CA LYS A 117 21.62 -3.19 10.37
C LYS A 117 22.61 -3.30 9.22
N ARG A 118 22.29 -4.11 8.21
CA ARG A 118 23.13 -4.35 7.04
C ARG A 118 22.82 -3.39 5.90
N PHE A 119 21.57 -2.98 5.74
CA PHE A 119 21.11 -2.14 4.63
C PHE A 119 20.46 -0.82 5.10
N PRO A 120 21.22 0.10 5.71
CA PRO A 120 20.68 1.34 6.31
C PRO A 120 20.13 2.35 5.30
N ASN A 121 20.30 2.12 3.98
CA ASN A 121 19.72 2.98 2.95
C ASN A 121 18.25 2.63 2.67
N VAL A 122 17.79 1.46 3.11
CA VAL A 122 16.40 1.02 2.97
C VAL A 122 15.53 1.88 3.90
N PRO A 123 14.42 2.44 3.40
CA PRO A 123 13.56 3.28 4.22
C PRO A 123 12.88 2.48 5.36
N PRO A 124 12.70 3.08 6.55
CA PRO A 124 12.02 2.42 7.66
C PRO A 124 10.55 2.14 7.32
N LEU A 125 10.05 1.01 7.82
CA LEU A 125 8.65 0.63 7.69
C LEU A 125 7.76 1.44 8.66
N THR A 126 6.47 1.56 8.33
CA THR A 126 5.44 2.08 9.24
C THR A 126 5.16 1.09 10.37
N ASP A 127 4.64 1.54 11.52
CA ASP A 127 4.20 0.70 12.65
C ASP A 127 3.31 -0.48 12.20
N PHE A 128 2.40 -0.26 11.23
CA PHE A 128 1.56 -1.31 10.64
C PHE A 128 2.38 -2.48 10.07
N TYR A 129 3.38 -2.20 9.25
CA TYR A 129 4.22 -3.23 8.62
C TYR A 129 5.25 -3.80 9.60
N ILE A 130 5.80 -2.99 10.51
CA ILE A 130 6.70 -3.48 11.57
C ILE A 130 5.99 -4.56 12.40
N LYS A 131 4.72 -4.34 12.76
CA LYS A 131 3.90 -5.34 13.46
C LYS A 131 3.76 -6.62 12.65
N GLN A 132 3.31 -6.53 11.40
CA GLN A 132 3.09 -7.71 10.55
C GLN A 132 4.38 -8.53 10.34
N PHE A 133 5.50 -7.88 10.03
CA PHE A 133 6.76 -8.57 9.77
C PHE A 133 7.48 -9.00 11.04
N GLY A 134 7.34 -8.25 12.14
CA GLY A 134 7.86 -8.62 13.44
C GLY A 134 7.19 -9.87 14.02
N GLU A 135 5.85 -9.96 13.92
CA GLU A 135 5.10 -11.17 14.30
C GLU A 135 5.54 -12.40 13.48
N LYS A 136 5.82 -12.21 12.18
CA LYS A 136 6.41 -13.27 11.33
C LYS A 136 7.81 -13.65 11.80
N ALA A 137 8.69 -12.68 12.09
CA ALA A 137 10.02 -12.96 12.61
C ALA A 137 9.94 -13.83 13.89
N LEU A 138 9.12 -13.42 14.88
CA LEU A 138 8.92 -14.17 16.12
C LEU A 138 8.39 -15.58 15.87
N THR A 139 7.53 -15.77 14.85
CA THR A 139 7.06 -17.10 14.45
C THR A 139 8.22 -18.02 14.04
N TYR A 140 9.18 -17.51 13.26
CA TYR A 140 10.35 -18.28 12.87
C TYR A 140 11.32 -18.51 14.02
N TYR A 141 11.59 -17.50 14.85
CA TYR A 141 12.39 -17.64 16.07
C TYR A 141 11.88 -18.76 16.97
N ASN A 142 10.56 -18.82 17.21
CA ASN A 142 9.97 -19.83 18.07
C ASN A 142 10.13 -21.26 17.53
N ARG A 143 10.28 -21.42 16.22
CA ARG A 143 10.49 -22.69 15.53
C ARG A 143 11.96 -23.11 15.44
N MET A 144 12.90 -22.23 15.81
CA MET A 144 14.33 -22.56 15.80
C MET A 144 14.73 -23.52 16.93
N PRO A 145 15.83 -24.27 16.72
CA PRO A 145 16.60 -24.93 17.78
C PRO A 145 17.07 -23.98 18.90
N ASP A 146 17.30 -24.52 20.10
CA ASP A 146 17.58 -23.74 21.32
C ASP A 146 18.93 -23.00 21.28
N ASP A 147 19.93 -23.56 20.62
CA ASP A 147 21.24 -22.93 20.39
C ASP A 147 21.09 -21.65 19.57
N LEU A 148 20.28 -21.67 18.51
CA LEU A 148 19.97 -20.48 17.71
C LEU A 148 19.07 -19.49 18.45
N LYS A 149 18.11 -19.96 19.24
CA LYS A 149 17.33 -19.07 20.12
C LYS A 149 18.25 -18.31 21.07
N THR A 150 19.22 -19.00 21.66
CA THR A 150 20.21 -18.37 22.54
C THR A 150 21.07 -17.36 21.78
N LYS A 151 21.51 -17.70 20.56
CA LYS A 151 22.26 -16.79 19.68
C LYS A 151 21.51 -15.48 19.38
N TYR A 152 20.19 -15.52 19.20
CA TYR A 152 19.37 -14.36 18.81
C TYR A 152 18.53 -13.76 19.94
N ALA A 153 18.74 -14.17 21.19
CA ALA A 153 17.89 -13.80 22.32
C ALA A 153 17.80 -12.28 22.56
N ASP A 154 18.92 -11.56 22.43
CA ASP A 154 18.96 -10.11 22.61
C ASP A 154 18.18 -9.38 21.50
N GLU A 155 18.41 -9.77 20.24
CA GLU A 155 17.69 -9.21 19.09
C GLU A 155 16.19 -9.47 19.18
N LYS A 156 15.80 -10.65 19.65
CA LYS A 156 14.41 -11.02 19.91
C LYS A 156 13.79 -10.16 21.01
N THR A 157 14.53 -9.89 22.08
CA THR A 157 14.09 -9.01 23.17
C THR A 157 13.88 -7.57 22.66
N ASP A 158 14.77 -7.07 21.81
CA ASP A 158 14.62 -5.73 21.24
C ASP A 158 13.43 -5.62 20.28
N LEU A 159 13.19 -6.66 19.47
CA LEU A 159 12.00 -6.75 18.63
C LEU A 159 10.71 -6.76 19.47
N GLU A 160 10.65 -7.55 20.54
CA GLU A 160 9.49 -7.61 21.44
C GLU A 160 9.20 -6.25 22.09
N LYS A 161 10.23 -5.48 22.47
CA LYS A 161 10.04 -4.11 22.99
C LYS A 161 9.46 -3.16 21.95
N ILE A 162 9.91 -3.24 20.70
CA ILE A 162 9.37 -2.42 19.60
C ILE A 162 7.90 -2.75 19.39
N LEU A 163 7.58 -4.05 19.29
CA LEU A 163 6.20 -4.49 19.11
C LEU A 163 5.31 -4.07 20.28
N GLN A 164 5.78 -4.24 21.53
CA GLN A 164 5.05 -3.79 22.71
C GLN A 164 4.78 -2.29 22.67
N THR A 165 5.77 -1.48 22.28
CA THR A 165 5.59 -0.03 22.12
C THR A 165 4.51 0.30 21.09
N ILE A 166 4.42 -0.46 20.00
CA ILE A 166 3.39 -0.30 18.97
C ILE A 166 2.01 -0.71 19.52
N TYR A 167 1.90 -1.86 20.19
CA TYR A 167 0.64 -2.30 20.80
C TYR A 167 0.15 -1.32 21.87
N ASP A 168 1.05 -0.76 22.67
CA ASP A 168 0.71 0.23 23.70
C ASP A 168 0.20 1.54 23.09
N LYS A 169 0.72 1.95 21.92
CA LYS A 169 0.17 3.07 21.16
C LYS A 169 -1.24 2.79 20.65
N GLU A 170 -1.52 1.57 20.17
CA GLU A 170 -2.84 1.16 19.66
C GLU A 170 -3.88 0.98 20.77
N ASN A 171 -3.46 0.49 21.94
CA ASN A 171 -4.33 0.18 23.09
C ASN A 171 -4.54 1.35 24.05
N LYS A 172 -3.82 2.48 23.89
CA LYS A 172 -4.23 3.72 24.54
C LYS A 172 -5.66 4.04 24.08
N PRO A 173 -6.59 4.37 25.00
CA PRO A 173 -7.86 4.93 24.57
C PRO A 173 -7.54 6.06 23.61
N LYS A 174 -8.15 6.04 22.40
CA LYS A 174 -8.05 7.17 21.47
C LYS A 174 -8.30 8.42 22.32
N GLU A 175 -7.25 9.18 22.61
CA GLU A 175 -7.46 10.56 23.02
C GLU A 175 -8.40 11.14 21.97
N GLU A 176 -9.41 11.93 22.37
CA GLU A 176 -10.19 12.73 21.43
C GLU A 176 -9.24 13.21 20.34
N PRO A 177 -9.56 13.02 19.05
CA PRO A 177 -8.59 13.19 17.98
C PRO A 177 -7.88 14.51 18.22
N LYS A 178 -6.64 14.44 18.72
CA LYS A 178 -5.77 15.59 18.74
C LYS A 178 -5.57 15.81 17.26
N LEU A 179 -6.25 16.82 16.72
CA LEU A 179 -6.04 17.31 15.37
C LEU A 179 -4.53 17.34 15.19
N GLU A 180 -4.00 16.37 14.45
CA GLU A 180 -2.62 16.42 14.03
C GLU A 180 -2.56 17.66 13.16
N ASN A 181 -2.02 18.74 13.72
CA ASN A 181 -1.68 19.96 13.01
C ASN A 181 -0.45 19.65 12.13
N ASN A 182 -0.65 18.78 11.15
CA ASN A 182 0.23 18.65 10.01
C ASN A 182 -0.44 19.27 8.77
N THR A 183 -1.21 20.34 9.00
CA THR A 183 -1.80 21.15 7.95
C THR A 183 -0.76 22.17 7.50
N GLU A 184 -0.06 21.84 6.42
CA GLU A 184 0.35 22.91 5.51
C GLU A 184 -0.91 23.72 5.18
N THR A 185 -0.90 25.00 5.51
CA THR A 185 -2.02 25.88 5.19
C THR A 185 -2.10 26.01 3.67
N ILE A 186 -3.22 25.64 3.07
CA ILE A 186 -3.46 25.86 1.64
C ILE A 186 -3.94 27.29 1.40
N SER A 187 -3.67 27.84 0.22
CA SER A 187 -4.24 29.11 -0.18
C SER A 187 -5.72 28.97 -0.59
N TRP A 188 -6.48 30.06 -0.58
CA TRP A 188 -7.83 30.08 -1.14
C TRP A 188 -7.84 29.68 -2.62
N GLN A 189 -6.80 30.07 -3.37
CA GLN A 189 -6.63 29.70 -4.77
C GLN A 189 -6.47 28.19 -4.96
N ASP A 190 -5.91 27.48 -3.98
CA ASP A 190 -5.81 26.01 -4.04
C ASP A 190 -7.17 25.35 -3.83
N PHE A 191 -8.01 25.90 -2.94
CA PHE A 191 -9.39 25.46 -2.77
C PHE A 191 -10.23 25.70 -4.04
N GLU A 192 -10.14 26.89 -4.64
CA GLU A 192 -10.89 27.24 -5.85
C GLU A 192 -10.53 26.37 -7.07
N LYS A 193 -9.33 25.78 -7.10
CA LYS A 193 -8.93 24.81 -8.15
C LYS A 193 -9.71 23.52 -8.07
N VAL A 194 -10.33 23.17 -6.94
CA VAL A 194 -11.10 21.93 -6.79
C VAL A 194 -12.54 22.18 -7.25
N ASP A 195 -12.94 21.57 -8.37
CA ASP A 195 -14.31 21.69 -8.86
C ASP A 195 -15.21 20.66 -8.16
N MET A 196 -15.86 21.09 -7.09
CA MET A 196 -16.81 20.29 -6.33
C MET A 196 -18.25 20.61 -6.76
N ARG A 197 -19.02 19.56 -7.02
CA ARG A 197 -20.40 19.65 -7.52
C ARG A 197 -21.36 18.76 -6.75
N ILE A 198 -22.63 19.18 -6.72
CA ILE A 198 -23.74 18.33 -6.33
C ILE A 198 -24.27 17.58 -7.54
N GLY A 199 -24.50 16.27 -7.41
CA GLY A 199 -25.12 15.44 -8.43
C GLY A 199 -26.12 14.46 -7.82
N THR A 200 -27.05 13.96 -8.63
CA THR A 200 -28.04 12.95 -8.22
C THR A 200 -27.65 11.59 -8.79
N ILE A 201 -27.57 10.55 -7.95
CA ILE A 201 -27.33 9.18 -8.43
C ILE A 201 -28.56 8.71 -9.20
N ILE A 202 -28.37 8.28 -10.45
CA ILE A 202 -29.43 7.78 -11.33
C ILE A 202 -29.32 6.28 -11.60
N SER A 203 -28.13 5.69 -11.37
CA SER A 203 -27.91 4.25 -11.45
C SER A 203 -26.87 3.82 -10.43
N ALA A 204 -27.08 2.64 -9.84
CA ALA A 204 -26.15 1.98 -8.94
C ALA A 204 -26.14 0.47 -9.24
N ASN A 205 -24.97 -0.06 -9.60
CA ASN A 205 -24.78 -1.48 -9.92
C ASN A 205 -23.66 -2.08 -9.08
N ASP A 206 -23.73 -3.38 -8.80
CA ASP A 206 -22.64 -4.08 -8.10
C ASP A 206 -21.36 -4.03 -8.92
N PHE A 207 -20.22 -3.88 -8.25
CA PHE A 207 -18.91 -3.92 -8.89
C PHE A 207 -18.07 -5.13 -8.44
N PRO A 208 -18.39 -6.35 -8.88
CA PRO A 208 -17.71 -7.56 -8.40
C PRO A 208 -16.22 -7.61 -8.75
N LYS A 209 -15.78 -6.85 -9.77
CA LYS A 209 -14.37 -6.77 -10.16
C LYS A 209 -13.56 -5.76 -9.33
N ALA A 210 -14.19 -5.00 -8.44
CA ALA A 210 -13.47 -4.13 -7.51
C ALA A 210 -12.85 -4.96 -6.38
N ARG A 211 -11.64 -4.59 -5.96
CA ARG A 211 -10.92 -5.26 -4.86
C ARG A 211 -11.69 -5.23 -3.53
N ASN A 212 -12.31 -4.09 -3.23
CA ASN A 212 -13.21 -3.93 -2.09
C ASN A 212 -14.65 -3.82 -2.61
N PRO A 213 -15.65 -4.32 -1.85
CA PRO A 213 -17.05 -4.13 -2.18
C PRO A 213 -17.36 -2.67 -2.54
N ALA A 214 -17.87 -2.46 -3.74
CA ALA A 214 -18.14 -1.15 -4.30
C ALA A 214 -19.32 -1.19 -5.26
N TYR A 215 -19.93 -0.02 -5.47
CA TYR A 215 -20.93 0.19 -6.51
C TYR A 215 -20.36 1.01 -7.66
N GLN A 216 -20.77 0.65 -8.88
CA GLN A 216 -20.67 1.49 -10.07
C GLN A 216 -21.86 2.44 -10.08
N LEU A 217 -21.58 3.73 -10.00
CA LEU A 217 -22.58 4.79 -9.98
C LEU A 217 -22.58 5.54 -11.30
N GLU A 218 -23.77 5.88 -11.78
CA GLU A 218 -23.98 6.95 -12.75
C GLU A 218 -24.69 8.11 -12.05
N ILE A 219 -24.13 9.31 -12.20
CA ILE A 219 -24.51 10.48 -11.42
C ILE A 219 -24.77 11.64 -12.38
N ASP A 220 -25.97 12.21 -12.31
CA ASP A 220 -26.37 13.37 -13.09
C ASP A 220 -25.91 14.67 -12.40
N PHE A 221 -25.04 15.41 -13.09
CA PHE A 221 -24.56 16.74 -12.69
C PHE A 221 -25.18 17.87 -13.54
N GLY A 222 -26.37 17.64 -14.10
CA GLY A 222 -27.13 18.64 -14.84
C GLY A 222 -26.41 19.06 -16.11
N PRO A 223 -26.13 20.36 -16.33
CA PRO A 223 -25.41 20.84 -17.51
C PRO A 223 -24.01 20.22 -17.72
N LEU A 224 -23.40 19.66 -16.68
CA LEU A 224 -22.11 18.97 -16.76
C LEU A 224 -22.22 17.52 -17.25
N GLY A 225 -23.44 17.03 -17.49
CA GLY A 225 -23.74 15.70 -17.95
C GLY A 225 -23.65 14.63 -16.86
N ILE A 226 -23.75 13.38 -17.31
CA ILE A 226 -23.68 12.19 -16.45
C ILE A 226 -22.22 11.75 -16.31
N LYS A 227 -21.78 11.48 -15.08
CA LYS A 227 -20.44 10.97 -14.78
C LYS A 227 -20.49 9.63 -14.07
N LYS A 228 -19.47 8.81 -14.32
CA LYS A 228 -19.28 7.51 -13.71
C LYS A 228 -18.40 7.59 -12.46
N SER A 229 -18.74 6.83 -11.43
CA SER A 229 -17.93 6.70 -10.21
C SER A 229 -17.95 5.28 -9.66
N SER A 230 -16.89 4.89 -8.96
CA SER A 230 -16.83 3.66 -8.18
C SER A 230 -16.70 4.01 -6.71
N ALA A 231 -17.68 3.64 -5.89
CA ALA A 231 -17.74 4.03 -4.48
C ALA A 231 -17.80 2.80 -3.54
N GLN A 232 -16.92 2.75 -2.53
CA GLN A 232 -16.86 1.70 -1.51
C GLN A 232 -17.85 1.98 -0.37
N ILE A 233 -19.14 2.01 -0.71
CA ILE A 233 -20.23 2.47 0.17
C ILE A 233 -21.23 1.36 0.51
N THR A 234 -20.88 0.11 0.21
CA THR A 234 -21.81 -1.04 0.33
C THR A 234 -22.11 -1.45 1.78
N SER A 235 -21.40 -0.90 2.77
CA SER A 235 -21.61 -1.22 4.18
C SER A 235 -22.81 -0.49 4.78
N LEU A 236 -23.12 0.72 4.28
CA LEU A 236 -24.18 1.58 4.83
C LEU A 236 -25.34 1.83 3.88
N TYR A 237 -25.19 1.50 2.60
CA TYR A 237 -26.21 1.81 1.59
C TYR A 237 -26.48 0.59 0.71
N SER A 238 -27.76 0.34 0.47
CA SER A 238 -28.23 -0.51 -0.62
C SER A 238 -28.30 0.27 -1.95
N LYS A 239 -28.37 -0.43 -3.09
CA LYS A 239 -28.47 0.22 -4.41
C LYS A 239 -29.76 1.01 -4.53
N GLU A 240 -30.84 0.47 -3.99
CA GLU A 240 -32.20 1.02 -4.04
C GLU A 240 -32.28 2.36 -3.29
N GLU A 241 -31.59 2.47 -2.16
CA GLU A 241 -31.50 3.71 -1.36
C GLU A 241 -30.63 4.80 -2.01
N LEU A 242 -29.75 4.41 -2.93
CA LEU A 242 -28.85 5.35 -3.60
C LEU A 242 -29.55 6.06 -4.75
N ILE A 243 -30.47 5.42 -5.46
CA ILE A 243 -31.17 6.04 -6.59
C ILE A 243 -31.96 7.27 -6.12
N GLY A 244 -31.72 8.41 -6.75
CA GLY A 244 -32.34 9.69 -6.41
C GLY A 244 -31.67 10.46 -5.26
N LYS A 245 -30.65 9.87 -4.59
CA LYS A 245 -29.88 10.55 -3.55
C LYS A 245 -28.94 11.58 -4.17
N GLN A 246 -28.93 12.80 -3.61
CA GLN A 246 -27.92 13.80 -3.94
C GLN A 246 -26.62 13.55 -3.18
N ILE A 247 -25.50 13.69 -3.88
CA ILE A 247 -24.16 13.54 -3.34
C ILE A 247 -23.28 14.72 -3.72
N MET A 248 -22.17 14.87 -3.00
CA MET A 248 -21.06 15.75 -3.34
C MET A 248 -19.95 14.97 -4.04
N ALA A 249 -19.37 15.53 -5.11
CA ALA A 249 -18.22 14.94 -5.78
C ALA A 249 -17.24 15.99 -6.32
N VAL A 250 -15.95 15.63 -6.36
CA VAL A 250 -14.94 16.35 -7.15
C VAL A 250 -15.01 15.87 -8.59
N VAL A 251 -15.19 16.78 -9.54
CA VAL A 251 -15.46 16.45 -10.96
C VAL A 251 -14.32 16.78 -11.92
N ASN A 252 -13.25 17.40 -11.43
CA ASN A 252 -12.10 17.82 -12.24
C ASN A 252 -10.79 17.06 -11.95
N PHE A 253 -10.88 15.89 -11.32
CA PHE A 253 -9.75 14.94 -11.34
C PHE A 253 -9.59 14.30 -12.72
N PRO A 254 -8.36 13.92 -13.10
CA PRO A 254 -8.16 13.00 -14.22
C PRO A 254 -8.96 11.72 -14.01
N LYS A 255 -9.46 11.14 -15.11
CA LYS A 255 -10.19 9.87 -15.03
C LYS A 255 -9.28 8.79 -14.43
N LYS A 256 -9.82 7.98 -13.53
CA LYS A 256 -9.10 6.92 -12.83
C LYS A 256 -9.60 5.55 -13.27
N GLN A 257 -8.71 4.72 -13.80
CA GLN A 257 -9.02 3.33 -14.09
C GLN A 257 -9.13 2.54 -12.78
N ILE A 258 -10.23 1.79 -12.62
CA ILE A 258 -10.49 0.89 -11.49
C ILE A 258 -10.92 -0.44 -12.09
N ALA A 259 -10.03 -1.44 -12.06
CA ALA A 259 -10.24 -2.71 -12.74
C ALA A 259 -10.69 -2.50 -14.21
N THR A 260 -11.93 -2.83 -14.58
CA THR A 260 -12.48 -2.61 -15.93
C THR A 260 -13.36 -1.37 -16.07
N PHE A 261 -13.36 -0.48 -15.08
CA PHE A 261 -14.25 0.68 -15.01
C PHE A 261 -13.46 1.98 -14.97
N MET A 262 -13.90 2.98 -15.72
CA MET A 262 -13.29 4.31 -15.75
C MET A 262 -14.08 5.27 -14.86
N SER A 263 -13.53 5.65 -13.71
CA SER A 263 -14.12 6.62 -12.79
C SER A 263 -13.80 8.04 -13.25
N GLU A 264 -14.82 8.89 -13.32
CA GLU A 264 -14.74 10.25 -13.86
C GLU A 264 -14.91 11.34 -12.81
N CYS A 265 -15.29 10.95 -11.59
CA CYS A 265 -15.38 11.83 -10.43
C CYS A 265 -15.07 11.06 -9.14
N LEU A 266 -14.81 11.80 -8.07
CA LEU A 266 -14.64 11.25 -6.72
C LEU A 266 -15.86 11.63 -5.87
N VAL A 267 -16.69 10.64 -5.51
CA VAL A 267 -17.81 10.84 -4.57
C VAL A 267 -17.25 11.00 -3.16
N MET A 268 -17.69 12.03 -2.45
CA MET A 268 -17.17 12.41 -1.14
C MET A 268 -18.00 11.84 0.01
N GLY A 269 -17.30 11.46 1.08
CA GLY A 269 -17.91 10.93 2.30
C GLY A 269 -16.96 11.03 3.50
N VAL A 270 -17.52 10.89 4.68
CA VAL A 270 -16.79 10.83 5.95
C VAL A 270 -16.51 9.37 6.30
N TYR A 271 -15.27 9.06 6.67
CA TYR A 271 -14.92 7.74 7.18
C TYR A 271 -15.43 7.56 8.61
N GLY A 272 -16.27 6.56 8.83
CA GLY A 272 -16.71 6.11 10.14
C GLY A 272 -15.65 5.28 10.86
N ASN A 273 -15.91 4.94 12.12
CA ASN A 273 -14.99 4.20 12.99
C ASN A 273 -14.60 2.81 12.44
N ASN A 274 -15.45 2.20 11.61
CA ASN A 274 -15.26 0.85 11.07
C ASN A 274 -14.86 0.83 9.58
N LYS A 275 -14.30 1.94 9.06
CA LYS A 275 -14.00 2.16 7.63
C LYS A 275 -15.24 2.29 6.74
N ASP A 276 -16.41 2.42 7.34
CA ASP A 276 -17.66 2.76 6.66
C ASP A 276 -17.56 4.16 6.05
N VAL A 277 -18.28 4.42 4.97
CA VAL A 277 -18.27 5.72 4.31
C VAL A 277 -19.66 6.32 4.40
N ILE A 278 -19.80 7.45 5.08
CA ILE A 278 -21.04 8.22 5.17
C ILE A 278 -21.02 9.29 4.08
N LEU A 279 -21.92 9.18 3.10
CA LEU A 279 -21.99 10.11 1.96
C LEU A 279 -22.29 11.54 2.41
N LEU A 280 -21.59 12.52 1.84
CA LEU A 280 -21.92 13.93 1.99
C LEU A 280 -23.03 14.31 1.01
N ASN A 281 -24.05 15.01 1.52
CA ASN A 281 -25.17 15.52 0.74
C ASN A 281 -25.54 16.93 1.22
N PRO A 282 -26.17 17.76 0.36
CA PRO A 282 -26.70 19.04 0.81
C PRO A 282 -27.88 18.78 1.77
N GLU A 283 -28.05 19.64 2.78
CA GLU A 283 -29.17 19.54 3.74
C GLU A 283 -30.53 19.67 3.05
N ARG A 284 -30.58 20.46 1.96
CA ARG A 284 -31.77 20.63 1.11
C ARG A 284 -31.46 20.22 -0.31
N LYS A 285 -32.52 19.87 -1.04
CA LYS A 285 -32.41 19.61 -2.48
C LYS A 285 -31.95 20.87 -3.21
N VAL A 286 -30.93 20.74 -4.05
CA VAL A 286 -30.41 21.80 -4.92
C VAL A 286 -30.39 21.33 -6.38
N GLU A 287 -30.08 22.22 -7.31
CA GLU A 287 -29.94 21.86 -8.72
C GLU A 287 -28.71 20.97 -8.97
N ASN A 288 -28.84 19.96 -9.83
CA ASN A 288 -27.70 19.15 -10.25
C ASN A 288 -26.68 20.03 -10.98
N GLY A 289 -25.40 19.88 -10.62
CA GLY A 289 -24.31 20.71 -11.13
C GLY A 289 -24.05 21.97 -10.31
N SER A 290 -24.77 22.22 -9.22
CA SER A 290 -24.48 23.32 -8.30
C SER A 290 -23.04 23.23 -7.78
N LYS A 291 -22.30 24.35 -7.84
CA LYS A 291 -20.92 24.46 -7.34
C LYS A 291 -20.91 24.59 -5.82
N ILE A 292 -19.95 23.94 -5.18
CA ILE A 292 -19.67 24.05 -3.74
C ILE A 292 -18.54 25.05 -3.55
N GLY A 293 -18.63 25.85 -2.48
CA GLY A 293 -17.67 26.87 -2.10
C GLY A 293 -17.78 27.22 -0.63
#